data_AF-A0A2F0AEP1-F1
#
_entry.id   AF-A0A2F0AEP1-F1
#
_cell.length_a   1.000
_cell.length_b   1.000
_cell.length_c   1.000
_cell.angle_alpha   90.00
_cell.angle_beta   90.00
_cell.angle_gamma   90.00
#
_symmetry.space_group_name_H-M   'P 1'
#
loop_
_entity.id
_entity.type
_entity.pdbx_description
1 polymer ?
#
loop_
_entity_poly.entity_id
_entity_poly.type
_entity_poly.pdbx_seq_one_letter_code
_entity_poly.pdbx_strand_id
1 'polypeptide(L)'
;MFFGCNENINGCLDINACNYNVNANHDDGSCQYPEESSDWNIQIIASMNPWTVLDSIFDENNIFGVSSSSYDDNDSMDTPEPPPAPGNWISGYFYHPEWDSIFGDKFTQDYKSNEFCDLKEWEFNVEANSSGPLELLFLFNNVPDSLELELIHDENISLSDSLILNFFLEENMTKEFLIKVSVN
;
A
#
# COMPACT_ATOMS: atom_id res chain seq x y z
N MET A 1 34.13 -14.68 -41.58
CA MET A 1 34.49 -13.56 -40.70
C MET A 1 33.17 -12.91 -40.31
N PHE A 2 32.63 -13.28 -39.15
CA PHE A 2 31.38 -12.69 -38.64
C PHE A 2 31.78 -11.52 -37.75
N PHE A 3 31.47 -10.30 -38.18
CA PHE A 3 31.54 -9.13 -37.34
C PHE A 3 30.40 -9.25 -36.34
N GLY A 4 30.69 -9.73 -35.14
CA GLY A 4 29.79 -9.57 -34.00
C GLY A 4 29.82 -8.10 -33.60
N CYS A 5 28.78 -7.35 -33.95
CA CYS A 5 28.55 -6.07 -33.30
C CYS A 5 28.03 -6.42 -31.90
N ASN A 6 28.88 -6.29 -30.87
CA ASN A 6 28.39 -6.29 -29.51
C ASN A 6 27.56 -5.01 -29.39
N GLU A 7 26.24 -5.13 -29.31
CA GLU A 7 25.40 -3.93 -29.15
C GLU A 7 25.72 -3.30 -27.79
N ASN A 8 26.14 -2.04 -27.82
CA ASN A 8 26.29 -1.24 -26.60
C ASN A 8 24.88 -0.83 -26.17
N ILE A 9 24.37 -1.49 -25.13
CA ILE A 9 23.10 -1.13 -24.51
C ILE A 9 23.45 -0.17 -23.39
N ASN A 10 23.14 1.11 -23.62
CA ASN A 10 23.37 2.18 -22.66
C ASN A 10 22.23 2.23 -21.64
N GLY A 11 22.57 2.50 -20.39
CA GLY A 11 21.61 2.73 -19.30
C GLY A 11 22.31 2.71 -17.94
N CYS A 12 21.57 3.01 -16.87
CA CYS A 12 22.14 2.94 -15.53
C CYS A 12 22.51 1.50 -15.15
N LEU A 13 23.75 1.31 -14.70
CA LEU A 13 24.27 0.01 -14.23
C LEU A 13 24.24 -0.15 -12.70
N ASP A 14 23.90 0.91 -11.95
CA ASP A 14 23.79 0.85 -10.49
C ASP A 14 22.46 0.23 -10.07
N ILE A 15 22.51 -0.87 -9.32
CA ILE A 15 21.33 -1.60 -8.83
C ILE A 15 20.51 -0.80 -7.81
N ASN A 16 21.12 0.21 -7.17
CA ASN A 16 20.43 1.07 -6.21
C ASN A 16 19.81 2.32 -6.86
N ALA A 17 19.90 2.45 -8.18
CA ALA A 17 19.27 3.52 -8.92
C ALA A 17 17.85 3.12 -9.36
N CYS A 18 16.93 4.07 -9.28
CA CYS A 18 15.52 3.93 -9.67
C CYS A 18 15.32 3.52 -11.12
N ASN A 19 16.24 3.90 -11.99
CA ASN A 19 16.23 3.59 -13.41
C ASN A 19 17.30 2.54 -13.79
N TYR A 20 17.67 1.65 -12.86
CA TYR A 20 18.53 0.51 -13.14
C TYR A 20 18.04 -0.28 -14.34
N ASN A 21 18.93 -0.52 -15.31
CA ASN A 21 18.63 -1.32 -16.48
C ASN A 21 19.47 -2.59 -16.50
N VAL A 22 18.86 -3.72 -16.15
CA VAL A 22 19.51 -5.05 -16.14
C VAL A 22 20.08 -5.46 -17.51
N ASN A 23 19.59 -4.87 -18.61
CA ASN A 23 20.06 -5.16 -19.96
C ASN A 23 21.20 -4.23 -20.41
N ALA A 24 21.47 -3.15 -19.69
CA ALA A 24 22.57 -2.25 -20.03
C ALA A 24 23.93 -2.94 -19.80
N ASN A 25 24.87 -2.66 -20.70
CA ASN A 25 26.27 -3.13 -20.60
C ASN A 25 27.28 -1.97 -20.64
N HIS A 26 26.78 -0.73 -20.72
CA HIS A 26 27.56 0.49 -20.63
C HIS A 26 26.79 1.52 -19.82
N ASP A 27 27.43 2.08 -18.79
CA ASP A 27 26.86 3.16 -18.00
C ASP A 27 26.84 4.45 -18.84
N ASP A 28 25.68 5.07 -18.93
CA ASP A 28 25.48 6.33 -19.64
C ASP A 28 25.42 7.56 -18.72
N GLY A 29 25.59 7.36 -17.42
CA GLY A 29 25.55 8.41 -16.41
C GLY A 29 24.14 8.95 -16.15
N SER A 30 23.09 8.24 -16.57
CA SER A 30 21.69 8.65 -16.36
C SER A 30 21.08 8.20 -15.03
N CYS A 31 21.84 7.52 -14.16
CA CYS A 31 21.34 6.98 -12.89
C CYS A 31 20.60 8.02 -12.04
N GLN A 32 19.36 7.70 -11.68
CA GLN A 32 18.51 8.45 -10.76
C GLN A 32 18.44 7.70 -9.45
N TYR A 33 18.70 8.37 -8.33
CA TYR A 33 18.70 7.75 -7.02
C TYR A 33 17.44 8.14 -6.23
N PRO A 34 16.98 7.27 -5.32
CA PRO A 34 15.78 7.55 -4.55
C PRO A 34 15.90 8.82 -3.71
N GLU A 35 14.78 9.51 -3.53
CA GLU A 35 14.65 10.55 -2.51
C GLU A 35 14.23 9.91 -1.18
N GLU A 36 14.95 10.22 -0.11
CA GLU A 36 14.61 9.72 1.23
C GLU A 36 13.53 10.61 1.87
N SER A 37 12.42 10.00 2.32
CA SER A 37 11.45 10.66 3.19
C SER A 37 11.73 10.35 4.66
N SER A 38 11.19 11.16 5.58
CA SER A 38 11.08 10.74 6.98
C SER A 38 10.12 9.56 7.12
N ASP A 39 10.27 8.75 8.17
CA ASP A 39 9.31 7.71 8.53
C ASP A 39 7.93 8.31 8.83
N TRP A 40 6.88 7.73 8.25
CA TRP A 40 5.49 8.12 8.46
C TRP A 40 4.56 6.92 8.33
N ASN A 41 3.36 7.04 8.87
CA ASN A 41 2.31 6.03 8.69
C ASN A 41 0.92 6.66 8.73
N ILE A 42 -0.03 5.92 8.18
CA ILE A 42 -1.45 6.24 8.19
C ILE A 42 -2.19 5.01 8.70
N GLN A 43 -2.98 5.20 9.74
CA GLN A 43 -3.89 4.19 10.25
C GLN A 43 -5.25 4.36 9.57
N ILE A 44 -5.80 3.26 9.07
CA ILE A 44 -7.14 3.18 8.49
C ILE A 44 -8.05 2.47 9.48
N ILE A 45 -9.07 3.16 9.98
CA ILE A 45 -10.11 2.54 10.80
C ILE A 45 -11.29 2.23 9.88
N ALA A 46 -11.58 0.94 9.70
CA ALA A 46 -12.74 0.46 8.98
C ALA A 46 -13.88 0.21 9.97
N SER A 47 -14.94 0.99 9.88
CA SER A 47 -16.13 0.90 10.73
C SER A 47 -17.35 0.58 9.88
N MET A 48 -18.18 -0.37 10.30
CA MET A 48 -19.42 -0.69 9.60
C MET A 48 -20.59 -0.75 10.56
N ASN A 49 -21.75 -0.27 10.09
CA ASN A 49 -23.04 -0.38 10.77
C ASN A 49 -23.90 -1.45 10.08
N PRO A 50 -23.85 -2.73 10.46
CA PRO A 50 -24.57 -3.76 9.73
C PRO A 50 -26.09 -3.62 9.92
N TRP A 51 -26.88 -3.93 8.91
CA TRP A 51 -28.35 -3.83 9.02
C TRP A 51 -28.98 -4.85 9.98
N THR A 52 -28.27 -5.95 10.23
CA THR A 52 -28.76 -7.14 10.93
C THR A 52 -28.40 -7.17 12.41
N VAL A 53 -27.56 -6.25 12.88
CA VAL A 53 -27.14 -6.13 14.29
C VAL A 53 -27.22 -4.69 14.77
N LEU A 54 -27.27 -4.52 16.09
CA LEU A 54 -27.38 -3.21 16.73
C LEU A 54 -26.03 -2.52 16.95
N ASP A 55 -24.96 -3.31 17.05
CA ASP A 55 -23.62 -2.82 17.37
C ASP A 55 -22.82 -2.59 16.09
N SER A 56 -22.15 -1.45 16.02
CA SER A 56 -21.13 -1.18 15.00
C SER A 56 -19.97 -2.15 15.17
N ILE A 57 -19.44 -2.63 14.05
CA ILE A 57 -18.23 -3.45 14.02
C ILE A 57 -17.09 -2.62 13.47
N PHE A 58 -15.89 -2.84 13.98
CA PHE A 58 -14.71 -2.05 13.63
C PHE A 58 -13.49 -2.94 13.49
N ASP A 59 -12.61 -2.52 12.60
CA ASP A 59 -11.25 -3.00 12.49
C ASP A 59 -10.32 -1.78 12.41
N GLU A 60 -9.42 -1.68 13.39
CA GLU A 60 -8.63 -0.50 13.68
C GLU A 60 -7.12 -0.74 13.56
N ASN A 61 -6.67 -1.95 13.22
CA ASN A 61 -5.24 -2.27 13.22
C ASN A 61 -4.56 -2.09 11.86
N ASN A 62 -5.29 -1.57 10.87
CA ASN A 62 -4.80 -1.39 9.51
C ASN A 62 -3.86 -0.18 9.44
N ILE A 63 -2.58 -0.42 9.19
CA ILE A 63 -1.56 0.63 9.11
C ILE A 63 -0.73 0.43 7.85
N PHE A 64 -0.61 1.48 7.03
CA PHE A 64 0.41 1.52 6.00
C PHE A 64 1.35 2.69 6.22
N GLY A 65 2.55 2.61 5.65
CA GLY A 65 3.49 3.70 5.73
C GLY A 65 4.84 3.37 5.14
N VAL A 66 5.80 4.22 5.48
CA VAL A 66 7.20 3.99 5.13
C VAL A 66 8.09 4.12 6.34
N SER A 67 9.19 3.36 6.34
CA SER A 67 10.23 3.44 7.35
C SER A 67 11.60 3.18 6.76
N SER A 68 12.61 3.82 7.34
CA SER A 68 14.02 3.51 7.10
C SER A 68 14.45 2.10 7.52
N SER A 69 13.62 1.36 8.26
CA SER A 69 13.86 -0.02 8.66
C SER A 69 13.04 -1.08 7.90
N SER A 70 12.30 -0.69 6.87
CA SER A 70 11.49 -1.58 6.02
C SER A 70 11.98 -1.62 4.59
N TYR A 71 11.52 -2.63 3.86
CA TYR A 71 11.74 -2.90 2.45
C TYR A 71 10.40 -2.87 1.73
N ASP A 72 10.42 -2.81 0.39
CA ASP A 72 9.16 -2.80 -0.38
C ASP A 72 8.55 -4.21 -0.56
N ASP A 73 9.25 -5.25 -0.09
CA ASP A 73 8.85 -6.66 -0.04
C ASP A 73 8.47 -7.07 1.40
N ASN A 74 7.80 -8.22 1.56
CA ASN A 74 7.43 -8.80 2.86
C ASN A 74 8.61 -8.90 3.84
N ASP A 75 8.54 -8.15 4.94
CA ASP A 75 9.57 -8.08 5.97
C ASP A 75 9.01 -8.20 7.40
N SER A 76 9.79 -7.79 8.41
CA SER A 76 9.43 -7.91 9.82
C SER A 76 8.44 -6.86 10.34
N MET A 77 8.26 -5.76 9.61
CA MET A 77 7.29 -4.70 9.88
C MET A 77 5.91 -5.07 9.34
N ASP A 78 5.84 -5.97 8.37
CA ASP A 78 4.58 -6.45 7.83
C ASP A 78 3.95 -7.47 8.78
N THR A 79 2.69 -7.22 9.12
CA THR A 79 1.96 -8.04 10.08
C THR A 79 0.80 -8.72 9.37
N PRO A 80 0.77 -10.06 9.28
CA PRO A 80 -0.35 -10.79 8.69
C PRO A 80 -1.67 -10.48 9.40
N GLU A 81 -2.75 -10.39 8.64
CA GLU A 81 -4.10 -10.17 9.15
C GLU A 81 -4.55 -11.39 9.97
N PRO A 82 -4.97 -11.21 11.23
CA PRO A 82 -5.46 -12.31 12.04
C PRO A 82 -6.79 -12.87 11.50
N PRO A 83 -7.10 -14.15 11.76
CA PRO A 83 -8.41 -14.71 11.40
C PRO A 83 -9.57 -13.93 12.05
N PRO A 84 -10.69 -13.72 11.34
CA PRO A 84 -11.84 -13.02 11.91
C PRO A 84 -12.37 -13.68 13.18
N ALA A 85 -12.75 -12.85 14.15
CA ALA A 85 -13.36 -13.33 15.38
C ALA A 85 -14.72 -14.00 15.11
N PRO A 86 -15.16 -14.97 15.93
CA PRO A 86 -16.50 -15.54 15.84
C PRO A 86 -17.57 -14.46 16.00
N GLY A 87 -18.59 -14.47 15.12
CA GLY A 87 -19.69 -13.50 15.14
C GLY A 87 -19.67 -12.61 13.92
N ASN A 88 -20.22 -11.39 14.05
CA ASN A 88 -20.13 -10.39 13.01
C ASN A 88 -18.76 -9.73 13.03
N TRP A 89 -18.18 -9.56 11.85
CA TRP A 89 -16.83 -9.05 11.69
C TRP A 89 -16.71 -8.22 10.42
N ILE A 90 -15.77 -7.29 10.47
CA ILE A 90 -15.22 -6.54 9.35
C ILE A 90 -13.70 -6.78 9.39
N SER A 91 -13.08 -6.85 8.24
CA SER A 91 -11.63 -6.96 8.09
C SER A 91 -11.22 -6.00 6.99
N GLY A 92 -10.42 -5.00 7.36
CA GLY A 92 -9.57 -4.28 6.43
C GLY A 92 -8.24 -5.00 6.32
N TYR A 93 -7.59 -4.95 5.16
CA TYR A 93 -6.26 -5.54 4.99
C TYR A 93 -5.58 -5.02 3.73
N PHE A 94 -4.25 -5.02 3.74
CA PHE A 94 -3.41 -4.87 2.57
C PHE A 94 -3.23 -6.23 1.89
N TYR A 95 -3.42 -6.28 0.58
CA TYR A 95 -3.45 -7.52 -0.20
C TYR A 95 -2.16 -7.71 -1.00
N HIS A 96 -1.47 -8.82 -0.74
CA HIS A 96 -0.18 -9.17 -1.35
C HIS A 96 -0.11 -10.65 -1.77
N PRO A 97 -0.71 -11.03 -2.91
CA PRO A 97 -0.66 -12.40 -3.43
C PRO A 97 0.74 -12.84 -3.88
N GLU A 98 1.67 -11.91 -4.05
CA GLU A 98 3.04 -12.13 -4.50
C GLU A 98 4.01 -12.49 -3.37
N TRP A 99 3.62 -12.28 -2.10
CA TRP A 99 4.51 -12.44 -0.93
C TRP A 99 4.68 -13.88 -0.42
N ASP A 100 4.06 -14.87 -1.08
CA ASP A 100 4.14 -16.34 -0.79
C ASP A 100 4.15 -16.67 0.72
N SER A 101 3.33 -15.95 1.48
CA SER A 101 3.30 -16.01 2.94
C SER A 101 2.51 -17.23 3.41
N ILE A 102 3.05 -17.98 4.36
CA ILE A 102 2.34 -19.13 4.96
C ILE A 102 1.10 -18.73 5.77
N PHE A 103 0.95 -17.44 6.08
CA PHE A 103 -0.21 -16.90 6.79
C PHE A 103 -1.28 -16.37 5.83
N GLY A 104 -1.06 -16.48 4.52
CA GLY A 104 -1.94 -15.97 3.46
C GLY A 104 -1.53 -14.58 2.97
N ASP A 105 -2.36 -14.04 2.09
CA ASP A 105 -2.04 -12.86 1.28
C ASP A 105 -2.58 -11.55 1.89
N LYS A 106 -2.97 -11.57 3.17
CA LYS A 106 -3.63 -10.45 3.86
C LYS A 106 -2.77 -9.95 5.01
N PHE A 107 -2.58 -8.64 5.08
CA PHE A 107 -1.72 -7.99 6.05
C PHE A 107 -2.44 -6.81 6.71
N THR A 108 -2.37 -6.73 8.03
CA THR A 108 -2.91 -5.59 8.81
C THR A 108 -1.89 -4.44 8.85
N GLN A 109 -0.60 -4.73 8.70
CA GLN A 109 0.44 -3.70 8.56
C GLN A 109 1.23 -3.97 7.28
N ASP A 110 1.41 -2.93 6.47
CA ASP A 110 2.25 -2.92 5.27
C ASP A 110 3.17 -1.68 5.30
N TYR A 111 4.44 -1.90 5.58
CA TYR A 111 5.46 -0.85 5.57
C TYR A 111 6.41 -1.02 4.40
N LYS A 112 6.58 0.02 3.61
CA LYS A 112 7.57 0.07 2.52
C LYS A 112 8.83 0.83 2.93
N SER A 113 9.90 0.73 2.17
CA SER A 113 11.09 1.58 2.39
C SER A 113 10.72 3.06 2.29
N ASN A 114 11.40 3.92 3.06
CA ASN A 114 11.28 5.38 2.96
C ASN A 114 12.04 5.98 1.77
N GLU A 115 12.67 5.15 0.94
CA GLU A 115 13.28 5.54 -0.33
C GLU A 115 12.21 5.60 -1.44
N PHE A 116 12.03 6.78 -2.03
CA PHE A 116 11.08 7.03 -3.11
C PHE A 116 11.81 7.13 -4.44
N CYS A 117 11.58 6.14 -5.30
CA CYS A 117 11.99 6.21 -6.70
C CYS A 117 10.95 6.86 -7.60
N ASP A 118 9.68 6.61 -7.31
CA ASP A 118 8.52 7.11 -8.02
C ASP A 118 7.34 7.04 -7.02
N LEU A 119 6.18 6.67 -7.54
CA LEU A 119 4.96 6.36 -6.82
C LEU A 119 5.10 5.07 -5.99
N LYS A 120 4.63 5.09 -4.74
CA LYS A 120 4.34 3.88 -3.95
C LYS A 120 2.84 3.60 -3.91
N GLU A 121 2.48 2.32 -3.95
CA GLU A 121 1.11 1.85 -4.07
C GLU A 121 0.78 0.81 -2.99
N TRP A 122 -0.43 0.90 -2.42
CA TRP A 122 -0.97 -0.09 -1.48
C TRP A 122 -2.37 -0.54 -1.95
N GLU A 123 -2.58 -1.84 -2.04
CA GLU A 123 -3.89 -2.43 -2.33
C GLU A 123 -4.63 -2.70 -1.01
N PHE A 124 -5.52 -1.78 -0.63
CA PHE A 124 -6.31 -1.90 0.59
C PHE A 124 -7.69 -2.45 0.29
N ASN A 125 -8.06 -3.54 0.95
CA ASN A 125 -9.32 -4.24 0.74
C ASN A 125 -10.12 -4.28 2.04
N VAL A 126 -11.44 -4.23 1.91
CA VAL A 126 -12.37 -4.34 3.05
C VAL A 126 -13.42 -5.39 2.74
N GLU A 127 -13.63 -6.31 3.68
CA GLU A 127 -14.67 -7.33 3.58
C GLU A 127 -15.37 -7.52 4.93
N ALA A 128 -16.61 -8.00 4.90
CA ALA A 128 -17.39 -8.28 6.11
C ALA A 128 -18.39 -9.40 5.87
N ASN A 129 -18.81 -10.08 6.94
CA ASN A 129 -19.86 -11.11 6.88
C ASN A 129 -21.29 -10.55 7.04
N SER A 130 -21.48 -9.27 6.80
CA SER A 130 -22.79 -8.61 6.83
C SER A 130 -22.79 -7.40 5.91
N SER A 131 -23.96 -7.02 5.42
CA SER A 131 -24.10 -5.79 4.63
C SER A 131 -24.37 -4.58 5.51
N GLY A 132 -23.85 -3.41 5.14
CA GLY A 132 -24.04 -2.18 5.90
C GLY A 132 -23.34 -0.97 5.28
N PRO A 133 -23.63 0.26 5.76
CA PRO A 133 -22.80 1.42 5.50
C PRO A 133 -21.41 1.22 6.12
N LEU A 134 -20.38 1.43 5.30
CA LEU A 134 -18.97 1.39 5.65
C LEU A 134 -18.45 2.82 5.79
N GLU A 135 -17.69 3.06 6.83
CA GLU A 135 -16.95 4.29 7.09
C GLU A 135 -15.46 3.97 7.19
N LEU A 136 -14.63 4.67 6.40
CA LEU A 136 -13.17 4.63 6.51
C LEU A 136 -12.69 5.95 7.09
N LEU A 137 -11.99 5.88 8.22
CA LEU A 137 -11.32 7.01 8.85
C LEU A 137 -9.81 6.88 8.69
N PHE A 138 -9.18 7.91 8.13
CA PHE A 138 -7.73 7.98 7.94
C PHE A 138 -7.09 8.86 9.02
N LEU A 139 -6.14 8.30 9.75
CA LEU A 139 -5.37 9.00 10.79
C LEU A 139 -3.91 9.11 10.37
N PHE A 140 -3.46 10.34 10.15
CA PHE A 140 -2.14 10.65 9.59
C PHE A 140 -1.13 10.87 10.72
N ASN A 141 0.02 10.20 10.64
CA ASN A 141 1.07 10.28 11.64
C ASN A 141 2.41 10.61 10.98
N ASN A 142 2.90 11.84 11.22
CA ASN A 142 4.14 12.38 10.67
C ASN A 142 4.23 12.39 9.13
N VAL A 143 3.09 12.39 8.43
CA VAL A 143 3.05 12.45 6.96
C VAL A 143 3.52 13.83 6.50
N PRO A 144 4.61 13.93 5.71
CA PRO A 144 5.12 15.22 5.24
C PRO A 144 4.17 15.91 4.25
N ASP A 145 4.09 17.24 4.30
CA ASP A 145 3.31 18.07 3.35
C ASP A 145 3.81 17.97 1.89
N SER A 146 5.01 17.42 1.67
CA SER A 146 5.58 17.18 0.34
C SER A 146 5.05 15.92 -0.33
N LEU A 147 4.19 15.15 0.34
CA LEU A 147 3.59 13.95 -0.24
C LEU A 147 2.20 14.24 -0.77
N GLU A 148 1.92 13.72 -1.97
CA GLU A 148 0.58 13.65 -2.51
C GLU A 148 0.02 12.25 -2.27
N LEU A 149 -1.17 12.19 -1.67
CA LEU A 149 -1.86 10.95 -1.38
C LEU A 149 -3.19 10.92 -2.12
N GLU A 150 -3.42 9.84 -2.85
CA GLU A 150 -4.67 9.59 -3.57
C GLU A 150 -5.23 8.22 -3.21
N LEU A 151 -6.53 8.18 -2.93
CA LEU A 151 -7.32 6.95 -2.86
C LEU A 151 -8.13 6.82 -4.13
N ILE A 152 -7.96 5.71 -4.84
CA ILE A 152 -8.70 5.41 -6.06
C ILE A 152 -9.82 4.43 -5.73
N HIS A 153 -11.06 4.87 -5.91
CA HIS A 153 -12.27 4.04 -5.83
C HIS A 153 -13.41 4.67 -6.63
N ASP A 154 -13.69 4.13 -7.82
CA ASP A 154 -14.58 4.71 -8.87
C ASP A 154 -14.12 6.09 -9.40
N GLU A 155 -13.75 7.00 -8.49
CA GLU A 155 -13.14 8.31 -8.70
C GLU A 155 -11.85 8.43 -7.86
N ASN A 156 -10.98 9.37 -8.22
CA ASN A 156 -9.77 9.67 -7.45
C ASN A 156 -10.12 10.66 -6.33
N ILE A 157 -9.76 10.30 -5.09
CA ILE A 157 -9.99 11.10 -3.89
C ILE A 157 -8.63 11.51 -3.34
N SER A 158 -8.34 12.81 -3.32
CA SER A 158 -7.14 13.31 -2.63
C SER A 158 -7.32 13.19 -1.12
N LEU A 159 -6.33 12.62 -0.45
CA LEU A 159 -6.30 12.42 0.98
C LEU A 159 -5.52 13.57 1.65
N SER A 160 -6.19 14.38 2.47
CA SER A 160 -5.58 15.45 3.26
C SER A 160 -6.30 15.60 4.59
N ASP A 161 -5.55 15.75 5.69
CA ASP A 161 -6.06 15.80 7.07
C ASP A 161 -6.91 14.56 7.46
N SER A 162 -7.43 14.52 8.69
CA SER A 162 -8.37 13.46 9.09
C SER A 162 -9.59 13.44 8.17
N LEU A 163 -9.67 12.42 7.31
CA LEU A 163 -10.72 12.25 6.30
C LEU A 163 -11.62 11.07 6.67
N ILE A 164 -12.92 11.27 6.51
CA ILE A 164 -13.94 10.24 6.67
C ILE A 164 -14.59 9.99 5.31
N LEU A 165 -14.49 8.75 4.82
CA LEU A 165 -15.10 8.32 3.57
C LEU A 165 -16.21 7.32 3.85
N ASN A 166 -17.31 7.46 3.11
CA ASN A 166 -18.52 6.68 3.31
C ASN A 166 -18.82 5.84 2.07
N PHE A 167 -19.00 4.55 2.28
CA PHE A 167 -19.29 3.56 1.24
C PHE A 167 -20.42 2.62 1.69
N PHE A 168 -20.79 1.72 0.79
CA PHE A 168 -21.65 0.59 1.10
C PHE A 168 -20.86 -0.70 0.93
N LEU A 169 -20.94 -1.59 1.92
CA LEU A 169 -20.33 -2.92 1.87
C LEU A 169 -21.43 -3.98 1.83
N GLU A 170 -21.25 -4.95 0.94
CA GLU A 170 -22.13 -6.10 0.81
C GLU A 170 -21.49 -7.32 1.47
N GLU A 171 -22.33 -8.14 2.11
CA GLU A 171 -21.92 -9.36 2.78
C GLU A 171 -21.09 -10.27 1.85
N ASN A 172 -19.91 -10.67 2.33
CA ASN A 172 -18.96 -11.55 1.66
C ASN A 172 -18.51 -11.04 0.28
N MET A 173 -18.59 -9.73 0.03
CA MET A 173 -17.97 -9.09 -1.13
C MET A 173 -16.84 -8.18 -0.67
N THR A 174 -15.69 -8.33 -1.32
CA THR A 174 -14.54 -7.47 -1.11
C THR A 174 -14.76 -6.13 -1.80
N LYS A 175 -14.51 -5.04 -1.08
CA LYS A 175 -14.38 -3.71 -1.64
C LYS A 175 -12.91 -3.35 -1.73
N GLU A 176 -12.48 -2.99 -2.93
CA GLU A 176 -11.07 -2.75 -3.27
C GLU A 176 -10.79 -1.25 -3.36
N PHE A 177 -9.62 -0.86 -2.85
CA PHE A 177 -9.10 0.49 -2.88
C PHE A 177 -7.61 0.45 -3.25
N LEU A 178 -7.19 1.37 -4.12
CA LEU A 178 -5.78 1.56 -4.41
C LEU A 178 -5.33 2.89 -3.82
N ILE A 179 -4.37 2.84 -2.90
CA ILE A 179 -3.74 4.03 -2.31
C ILE A 179 -2.46 4.30 -3.08
N LYS A 180 -2.28 5.55 -3.50
CA LYS A 180 -1.11 6.03 -4.24
C LYS A 180 -0.45 7.16 -3.46
N VAL A 181 0.87 7.06 -3.28
CA VAL A 181 1.67 8.10 -2.62
C VAL A 181 2.86 8.48 -3.48
N SER A 182 2.97 9.75 -3.84
CA SER A 182 4.08 10.30 -4.63
C SER A 182 4.69 11.52 -3.94
N VAL A 183 5.96 11.79 -4.25
CA VAL A 183 6.66 13.01 -3.83
C VAL A 183 6.37 14.14 -4.83
N ASN A 184 6.12 15.35 -4.32
CA ASN A 184 5.89 16.57 -5.09
C ASN A 184 7.17 17.31 -5.49
#